data_AF-A0A0C3BQ08-F1
#
_entry.id   AF-A0A0C3BQ08-F1
#
_cell.length_a   1.000
_cell.length_b   1.000
_cell.length_c   1.000
_cell.angle_alpha   90.00
_cell.angle_beta   90.00
_cell.angle_gamma   90.00
#
_symmetry.space_group_name_H-M   'P 1'
#
loop_
_entity.id
_entity.type
_entity.pdbx_description
1 polymer ?
#
loop_
_entity_poly.entity_id
_entity_poly.type
_entity_poly.pdbx_seq_one_letter_code
_entity_poly.pdbx_strand_id
1 'polypeptide(L)'
;GFYKTISNLEPARWEPVLRQPLVIQAKYQLTASSQIVTEPLLFFHFILASVYPGGNPTRLASELLTAFLPVESFVFKEVVFDLSTDNLVSKHANDLIRFSKDLGRRNFDRVVIFITNHSHDDTGDLYLGPNLCATVDDFMCAIFPPAFVTYLMPKTCTLVMMCCGALIHEKEPFDSLSAFVRRASINDLISFTATEFHAALISPFIVNFANRVLVKGYPLGPSMKAMLTAASSTHLARHTNIVHMAFNSDTSTLNSTLYTFTHPKWRPWGNRLPTACLKCASPHSWSDVVKVGSTYGYSCRRDGCDTVTVGAALISWKGLSHLRR
;
A
#
# COMPACT_ATOMS: atom_id res chain seq x y z
N GLY A 1 -12.59 11.40 36.91
CA GLY A 1 -11.93 10.63 37.99
C GLY A 1 -12.99 9.96 38.83
N PHE A 2 -12.74 8.74 39.32
CA PHE A 2 -13.66 7.93 40.13
C PHE A 2 -13.79 8.37 41.60
N TYR A 3 -13.17 9.49 41.96
CA TYR A 3 -13.20 10.08 43.29
C TYR A 3 -13.69 11.52 43.17
N LYS A 4 -14.55 11.94 44.10
CA LYS A 4 -14.83 13.37 44.30
C LYS A 4 -13.67 13.96 45.08
N THR A 5 -12.98 14.94 44.50
CA THR A 5 -12.10 15.82 45.26
C THR A 5 -12.97 16.71 46.15
N ILE A 6 -13.10 16.32 47.42
CA ILE A 6 -13.48 17.27 48.45
C ILE A 6 -12.17 17.94 48.86
N SER A 7 -11.94 19.14 48.36
CA SER A 7 -10.79 19.96 48.71
C SER A 7 -10.75 20.16 50.23
N ASN A 8 -9.64 19.75 50.86
CA ASN A 8 -9.24 19.94 52.27
C ASN A 8 -9.36 18.75 53.24
N LEU A 9 -9.19 17.51 52.79
CA LEU A 9 -8.99 16.37 53.72
C LEU A 9 -7.68 15.63 53.46
N GLU A 10 -7.01 15.29 54.57
CA GLU A 10 -5.78 14.49 54.61
C GLU A 10 -5.91 13.20 53.76
N PRO A 11 -4.81 12.72 53.15
CA PRO A 11 -4.79 11.59 52.20
C PRO A 11 -5.32 10.24 52.76
N ALA A 12 -5.70 10.18 54.04
CA ALA A 12 -6.23 9.01 54.72
C ALA A 12 -7.74 8.75 54.51
N ARG A 13 -8.50 9.63 53.81
CA ARG A 13 -9.96 9.47 53.64
C ARG A 13 -10.44 9.64 52.21
N TRP A 14 -9.91 8.85 51.28
CA TRP A 14 -10.53 8.67 49.98
C TRP A 14 -11.76 7.77 50.13
N GLU A 15 -12.95 8.38 50.21
CA GLU A 15 -14.20 7.62 50.11
C GLU A 15 -14.48 7.28 48.63
N PRO A 16 -14.64 5.99 48.28
CA PRO A 16 -15.04 5.63 46.94
C PRO A 16 -16.45 6.17 46.66
N VAL A 17 -16.64 6.77 45.48
CA VAL A 17 -17.93 7.35 45.05
C VAL A 17 -19.05 6.31 45.06
N LEU A 18 -18.70 5.04 44.87
CA LEU A 18 -19.60 3.90 44.98
C LEU A 18 -19.26 3.10 46.23
N ARG A 19 -20.24 2.95 47.12
CA ARG A 19 -20.13 2.14 48.34
C ARG A 19 -20.13 0.63 48.08
N GLN A 20 -20.43 0.21 46.85
CA GLN A 20 -20.42 -1.17 46.40
C GLN A 20 -19.63 -1.28 45.09
N PRO A 21 -18.92 -2.38 44.85
CA PRO A 21 -18.25 -2.63 43.58
C PRO A 21 -19.24 -2.52 42.41
N LEU A 22 -18.78 -1.90 41.33
CA LEU A 22 -19.57 -1.78 40.11
C LEU A 22 -19.71 -3.17 39.48
N VAL A 23 -20.91 -3.75 39.54
CA VAL A 23 -21.19 -5.05 38.94
C VAL A 23 -21.40 -4.85 37.44
N ILE A 24 -20.39 -5.21 36.64
CA ILE A 24 -20.50 -5.20 35.19
C ILE A 24 -21.39 -6.38 34.78
N GLN A 25 -22.64 -6.08 34.41
CA GLN A 25 -23.60 -7.09 33.92
C GLN A 25 -23.39 -7.45 32.44
N ALA A 26 -22.49 -6.74 31.74
CA ALA A 26 -22.10 -7.09 30.39
C ALA A 26 -21.26 -8.37 30.38
N LYS A 27 -21.50 -9.25 29.41
CA LYS A 27 -20.58 -10.37 29.16
C LYS A 27 -19.22 -9.79 28.82
N TYR A 28 -18.17 -10.32 29.42
CA TYR A 28 -16.80 -10.00 29.05
C TYR A 28 -16.61 -10.37 27.58
N GLN A 29 -16.63 -9.37 26.71
CA GLN A 29 -16.31 -9.53 25.31
C GLN A 29 -14.84 -9.13 25.16
N LEU A 30 -13.96 -10.12 25.09
CA LEU A 30 -12.71 -9.91 24.38
C LEU A 30 -13.12 -9.52 22.97
N THR A 31 -12.70 -8.34 22.51
CA THR A 31 -12.74 -8.11 21.07
C THR A 31 -11.99 -9.29 20.44
N ALA A 32 -12.48 -9.84 19.33
CA ALA A 32 -11.82 -10.92 18.58
C ALA A 32 -10.41 -10.52 18.04
N SER A 33 -9.87 -9.39 18.51
CA SER A 33 -8.61 -8.74 18.21
C SER A 33 -7.62 -8.81 19.38
N SER A 34 -7.77 -9.75 20.32
CA SER A 34 -6.89 -9.83 21.50
C SER A 34 -5.50 -10.42 21.21
N GLN A 35 -5.28 -10.94 20.00
CA GLN A 35 -3.96 -11.39 19.58
C GLN A 35 -3.20 -10.25 18.92
N ILE A 36 -2.12 -9.83 19.56
CA ILE A 36 -1.10 -8.97 19.01
C ILE A 36 0.08 -9.87 18.64
N VAL A 37 0.50 -9.80 17.39
CA VAL A 37 1.69 -10.46 16.86
C VAL A 37 2.90 -9.68 17.36
N THR A 38 3.76 -10.36 18.12
CA THR A 38 4.93 -9.75 18.78
C THR A 38 6.24 -10.08 18.07
N GLU A 39 6.17 -10.89 17.01
CA GLU A 39 7.29 -11.30 16.16
C GLU A 39 8.01 -10.06 15.60
N PRO A 40 9.36 -10.04 15.62
CA PRO A 40 10.11 -8.88 15.21
C PRO A 40 9.80 -8.45 13.77
N LEU A 41 9.54 -7.16 13.61
CA LEU A 41 9.16 -6.51 12.36
C LEU A 41 10.20 -5.47 11.94
N LEU A 42 10.77 -5.67 10.75
CA LEU A 42 11.52 -4.65 10.05
C LEU A 42 10.58 -3.88 9.11
N PHE A 43 10.53 -2.56 9.26
CA PHE A 43 9.69 -1.66 8.48
C PHE A 43 10.59 -0.68 7.75
N PHE A 44 10.74 -0.86 6.44
CA PHE A 44 11.73 -0.17 5.63
C PHE A 44 11.05 0.72 4.59
N HIS A 45 11.58 1.91 4.35
CA HIS A 45 11.02 2.84 3.37
C HIS A 45 12.12 3.47 2.51
N PHE A 46 12.17 3.09 1.23
CA PHE A 46 12.96 3.75 0.22
C PHE A 46 12.18 4.93 -0.38
N ILE A 47 12.81 6.10 -0.41
CA ILE A 47 12.20 7.34 -0.91
C ILE A 47 13.15 7.92 -1.97
N LEU A 48 12.68 8.07 -3.20
CA LEU A 48 13.46 8.78 -4.23
C LEU A 48 13.69 10.23 -3.78
N ALA A 49 14.94 10.71 -3.85
CA ALA A 49 15.34 12.04 -3.37
C ALA A 49 14.56 13.21 -3.98
N SER A 50 14.09 13.06 -5.22
CA SER A 50 13.29 14.09 -5.90
C SER A 50 11.80 14.07 -5.51
N VAL A 51 11.35 13.11 -4.70
CA VAL A 51 9.95 13.00 -4.25
C VAL A 51 9.80 13.57 -2.86
N TYR A 52 8.92 14.56 -2.70
CA TYR A 52 8.51 15.02 -1.38
C TYR A 52 7.45 14.07 -0.81
N PRO A 53 7.72 13.33 0.27
CA PRO A 53 6.80 12.31 0.80
C PRO A 53 5.70 12.93 1.69
N GLY A 54 5.21 14.13 1.37
CA GLY A 54 4.22 14.84 2.18
C GLY A 54 3.01 13.96 2.53
N GLY A 55 2.67 13.89 3.82
CA GLY A 55 1.61 12.99 4.30
C GLY A 55 1.98 11.50 4.22
N ASN A 56 3.26 11.16 4.42
CA ASN A 56 3.83 9.82 4.29
C ASN A 56 3.00 8.74 5.02
N PRO A 57 2.28 7.86 4.29
CA PRO A 57 1.47 6.80 4.90
C PRO A 57 2.32 5.78 5.67
N THR A 58 3.56 5.57 5.26
CA THR A 58 4.50 4.66 5.92
C THR A 58 4.87 5.17 7.31
N ARG A 59 5.21 6.46 7.43
CA ARG A 59 5.56 7.05 8.73
C ARG A 59 4.37 7.02 9.68
N LEU A 60 3.17 7.34 9.19
CA LEU A 60 1.94 7.23 9.97
C LEU A 60 1.70 5.81 10.50
N ALA A 61 1.88 4.79 9.65
CA ALA A 61 1.78 3.40 10.09
C ALA A 61 2.89 3.02 11.08
N SER A 62 4.11 3.53 10.90
CA SER A 62 5.21 3.27 11.84
C SER A 62 4.90 3.81 13.23
N GLU A 63 4.37 5.03 13.33
CA GLU A 63 3.97 5.64 14.59
C GLU A 63 2.86 4.83 15.28
N LEU A 64 1.88 4.35 14.50
CA LEU A 64 0.86 3.43 15.02
C LEU A 64 1.48 2.15 15.58
N LEU A 65 2.45 1.55 14.86
CA LEU A 65 3.08 0.29 15.26
C LEU A 65 3.87 0.41 16.56
N THR A 66 4.45 1.57 16.88
CA THR A 66 5.15 1.80 18.15
C THR A 66 4.25 1.66 19.38
N ALA A 67 2.93 1.80 19.22
CA ALA A 67 1.99 1.59 20.32
C ALA A 67 1.73 0.10 20.62
N PHE A 68 2.11 -0.81 19.71
CA PHE A 68 1.84 -2.24 19.81
C PHE A 68 3.10 -3.09 19.90
N LEU A 69 4.21 -2.65 19.29
CA LEU A 69 5.45 -3.39 19.21
C LEU A 69 6.54 -2.75 20.08
N PRO A 70 7.21 -3.54 20.94
CA PRO A 70 8.39 -3.10 21.69
C PRO A 70 9.50 -2.55 20.80
N VAL A 71 10.32 -1.66 21.35
CA VAL A 71 11.45 -1.00 20.64
C VAL A 71 12.49 -2.02 20.15
N GLU A 72 12.63 -3.13 20.87
CA GLU A 72 13.56 -4.20 20.56
C GLU A 72 13.09 -5.07 19.37
N SER A 73 11.78 -5.18 19.16
CA SER A 73 11.17 -6.01 18.12
C SER A 73 10.67 -5.22 16.92
N PHE A 74 10.73 -3.88 16.94
CA PHE A 74 10.33 -3.06 15.81
C PHE A 74 11.42 -2.08 15.40
N VAL A 75 11.82 -2.14 14.13
CA VAL A 75 12.74 -1.17 13.53
C VAL A 75 12.07 -0.51 12.34
N PHE A 76 11.87 0.80 12.44
CA PHE A 76 11.52 1.64 11.31
C PHE A 76 12.76 2.35 10.76
N LYS A 77 12.98 2.25 9.45
CA LYS A 77 14.09 2.93 8.77
C LYS A 77 13.65 3.52 7.44
N GLU A 78 13.85 4.82 7.29
CA GLU A 78 13.74 5.54 6.03
C GLU A 78 15.14 5.66 5.38
N VAL A 79 15.19 5.44 4.07
CA VAL A 79 16.36 5.66 3.22
C VAL A 79 15.95 6.51 2.03
N VAL A 80 16.44 7.73 2.01
CA VAL A 80 16.37 8.58 0.82
C VAL A 80 17.46 8.14 -0.15
N PHE A 81 17.09 7.82 -1.38
CA PHE A 81 18.04 7.35 -2.40
C PHE A 81 18.12 8.29 -3.59
N ASP A 82 19.32 8.35 -4.16
CA ASP A 82 19.63 8.89 -5.47
C ASP A 82 20.67 7.95 -6.06
N LEU A 83 20.35 7.35 -7.20
CA LEU A 83 21.13 6.32 -7.90
C LEU A 83 21.56 6.83 -9.28
N SER A 84 21.66 8.15 -9.46
CA SER A 84 21.96 8.79 -10.74
C SER A 84 23.38 8.53 -11.28
N THR A 85 24.27 7.95 -10.49
CA THR A 85 25.65 7.62 -10.90
C THR A 85 26.10 6.30 -10.30
N ASP A 86 27.06 5.61 -10.94
CA ASP A 86 27.63 4.35 -10.45
C ASP A 86 28.24 4.48 -9.04
N ASN A 87 28.82 5.63 -8.72
CA ASN A 87 29.35 5.92 -7.39
C ASN A 87 28.23 5.95 -6.33
N LEU A 88 27.08 6.56 -6.66
CA LEU A 88 25.92 6.60 -5.78
C LEU A 88 25.27 5.23 -5.63
N VAL A 89 25.17 4.45 -6.73
CA VAL A 89 24.72 3.06 -6.69
C VAL A 89 25.61 2.21 -5.79
N SER A 90 26.93 2.32 -5.96
CA SER A 90 27.92 1.59 -5.14
C SER A 90 27.84 1.99 -3.67
N LYS A 91 27.65 3.29 -3.39
CA LYS A 91 27.47 3.79 -2.03
C LYS A 91 26.20 3.23 -1.38
N HIS A 92 25.06 3.30 -2.09
CA HIS A 92 23.80 2.74 -1.64
C HIS A 92 23.91 1.24 -1.34
N ALA A 93 24.56 0.49 -2.23
CA ALA A 93 24.78 -0.94 -2.04
C ALA A 93 25.61 -1.24 -0.79
N ASN A 94 26.72 -0.51 -0.59
CA ASN A 94 27.58 -0.66 0.59
C ASN A 94 26.84 -0.32 1.89
N ASP A 95 26.03 0.75 1.88
CA ASP A 95 25.23 1.17 3.03
C ASP A 95 24.19 0.10 3.40
N LEU A 96 23.46 -0.45 2.40
CA LEU A 96 22.52 -1.54 2.62
C LEU A 96 23.20 -2.84 3.06
N ILE A 97 24.37 -3.18 2.52
CA ILE A 97 25.13 -4.36 2.96
C ILE A 97 25.54 -4.22 4.42
N ARG A 98 26.06 -3.05 4.82
CA ARG A 98 26.42 -2.78 6.21
C ARG A 98 25.20 -2.86 7.12
N PHE A 99 24.08 -2.29 6.70
CA PHE A 99 22.83 -2.31 7.44
C PHE A 99 22.29 -3.75 7.59
N SER A 100 22.29 -4.54 6.53
CA SER A 100 21.84 -5.93 6.53
C SER A 100 22.64 -6.80 7.51
N LYS A 101 23.95 -6.56 7.63
CA LYS A 101 24.81 -7.24 8.61
C LYS A 101 24.42 -6.90 10.06
N ASP A 102 24.03 -5.65 10.33
CA ASP A 102 23.52 -5.26 11.65
C ASP A 102 22.15 -5.88 11.93
N LEU A 103 21.26 -5.87 10.95
CA LEU A 103 19.94 -6.50 11.03
C LEU A 103 19.99 -8.01 11.26
N GLY A 104 20.99 -8.70 10.68
CA GLY A 104 21.20 -10.14 10.88
C GLY A 104 21.36 -10.53 12.36
N ARG A 105 21.76 -9.60 13.23
CA ARG A 105 21.89 -9.83 14.67
C ARG A 105 20.55 -9.79 15.42
N ARG A 106 19.52 -9.17 14.84
CA ARG A 106 18.21 -8.95 15.48
C ARG A 106 17.14 -9.96 15.06
N ASN A 107 17.46 -10.81 14.08
CA ASN A 107 16.61 -11.88 13.55
C ASN A 107 15.15 -11.47 13.27
N PHE A 108 14.96 -10.48 12.39
CA PHE A 108 13.61 -10.14 11.90
C PHE A 108 13.04 -11.24 11.03
N ASP A 109 11.87 -11.77 11.37
CA ASP A 109 11.16 -12.78 10.55
C ASP A 109 10.21 -12.13 9.56
N ARG A 110 9.79 -10.89 9.84
CA ARG A 110 8.81 -10.14 9.06
C ARG A 110 9.43 -8.86 8.56
N VAL A 111 9.31 -8.62 7.25
CA VAL A 111 9.83 -7.42 6.60
C VAL A 111 8.74 -6.78 5.77
N VAL A 112 8.54 -5.47 5.94
CA VAL A 112 7.71 -4.69 5.02
C VAL A 112 8.57 -3.60 4.42
N ILE A 113 8.58 -3.53 3.10
CA ILE A 113 9.38 -2.57 2.35
C ILE A 113 8.45 -1.69 1.54
N PHE A 114 8.57 -0.38 1.73
CA PHE A 114 7.88 0.62 0.93
C PHE A 114 8.87 1.24 -0.04
N ILE A 115 8.44 1.48 -1.27
CA ILE A 115 9.19 2.25 -2.26
C ILE A 115 8.31 3.40 -2.74
N THR A 116 8.69 4.63 -2.39
CA THR A 116 8.09 5.84 -2.95
C THR A 116 8.93 6.30 -4.14
N ASN A 117 8.36 6.19 -5.33
CA ASN A 117 9.03 6.53 -6.57
C ASN A 117 8.01 7.09 -7.58
N HIS A 118 8.51 7.67 -8.67
CA HIS A 118 7.76 7.88 -9.89
C HIS A 118 7.99 6.72 -10.86
N SER A 119 7.02 6.50 -11.74
CA SER A 119 7.22 5.73 -12.96
C SER A 119 7.07 6.67 -14.15
N HIS A 120 7.80 6.41 -15.23
CA HIS A 120 7.67 7.16 -16.47
C HIS A 120 6.29 6.88 -17.07
N ASP A 121 5.57 7.93 -17.46
CA ASP A 121 4.15 7.84 -17.83
C ASP A 121 3.90 6.89 -19.02
N ASP A 122 4.82 6.87 -19.99
CA ASP A 122 4.67 6.09 -21.21
C ASP A 122 5.30 4.68 -21.16
N THR A 123 6.38 4.50 -20.39
CA THR A 123 7.15 3.25 -20.40
C THR A 123 6.97 2.44 -19.13
N GLY A 124 6.50 3.06 -18.04
CA GLY A 124 6.40 2.47 -16.71
C GLY A 124 7.74 2.25 -16.00
N ASP A 125 8.85 2.68 -16.59
CA ASP A 125 10.20 2.63 -16.01
C ASP A 125 10.30 3.43 -14.71
N LEU A 126 11.22 3.05 -13.82
CA LEU A 126 11.33 3.63 -12.49
C LEU A 126 12.49 4.63 -12.41
N TYR A 127 12.29 5.72 -11.68
CA TYR A 127 13.32 6.74 -11.53
C TYR A 127 14.40 6.29 -10.54
N LEU A 128 15.66 6.41 -10.96
CA LEU A 128 16.86 6.20 -10.14
C LEU A 128 17.27 7.49 -9.42
N GLY A 129 17.01 8.62 -10.03
CA GLY A 129 17.40 9.95 -9.55
C GLY A 129 16.64 11.05 -10.30
N PRO A 130 16.99 12.33 -10.07
CA PRO A 130 16.39 13.44 -10.81
C PRO A 130 16.60 13.25 -12.32
N ASN A 131 15.50 13.14 -13.08
CA ASN A 131 15.49 12.99 -14.55
C ASN A 131 16.22 11.75 -15.10
N LEU A 132 16.44 10.71 -14.29
CA LEU A 132 16.99 9.44 -14.75
C LEU A 132 16.05 8.30 -14.41
N CYS A 133 15.54 7.61 -15.42
CA CYS A 133 14.78 6.37 -15.28
C CYS A 133 15.58 5.18 -15.79
N ALA A 134 15.24 4.01 -15.29
CA ALA A 134 15.76 2.72 -15.73
C ALA A 134 14.65 1.70 -15.80
N THR A 135 14.91 0.60 -16.52
CA THR A 135 13.99 -0.53 -16.56
C THR A 135 13.68 -0.99 -15.14
N VAL A 136 12.49 -1.57 -14.93
CA VAL A 136 12.12 -2.10 -13.62
C VAL A 136 13.16 -3.11 -13.12
N ASP A 137 13.72 -3.94 -14.00
CA ASP A 137 14.73 -4.93 -13.59
C ASP A 137 16.02 -4.26 -13.08
N ASP A 138 16.55 -3.28 -13.81
CA ASP A 138 17.74 -2.52 -13.43
C ASP A 138 17.51 -1.74 -12.14
N PHE A 139 16.36 -1.09 -12.01
CA PHE A 139 15.97 -0.37 -10.79
C PHE A 139 15.95 -1.31 -9.58
N MET A 140 15.30 -2.46 -9.71
CA MET A 140 15.19 -3.41 -8.59
C MET A 140 16.56 -4.01 -8.24
N CYS A 141 17.43 -4.27 -9.21
CA CYS A 141 18.81 -4.70 -8.96
C CYS A 141 19.64 -3.61 -8.24
N ALA A 142 19.43 -2.33 -8.59
CA ALA A 142 20.14 -1.22 -7.95
C ALA A 142 19.64 -0.96 -6.52
N ILE A 143 18.32 -0.99 -6.29
CA ILE A 143 17.73 -0.81 -4.95
C ILE A 143 17.96 -2.00 -4.03
N PHE A 144 17.93 -3.22 -4.57
CA PHE A 144 18.12 -4.46 -3.82
C PHE A 144 19.42 -5.16 -4.23
N PRO A 145 20.58 -4.73 -3.68
CA PRO A 145 21.84 -5.43 -3.89
C PRO A 145 21.72 -6.93 -3.54
N PRO A 146 22.46 -7.83 -4.22
CA PRO A 146 22.31 -9.28 -4.04
C PRO A 146 22.37 -9.74 -2.58
N ALA A 147 23.28 -9.19 -1.77
CA ALA A 147 23.40 -9.53 -0.35
C ALA A 147 22.15 -9.16 0.47
N PHE A 148 21.46 -8.07 0.10
CA PHE A 148 20.21 -7.69 0.76
C PHE A 148 19.07 -8.60 0.32
N VAL A 149 18.99 -8.99 -0.96
CA VAL A 149 18.04 -10.00 -1.43
C VAL A 149 18.22 -11.32 -0.68
N THR A 150 19.47 -11.81 -0.55
CA THR A 150 19.78 -13.03 0.22
C THR A 150 19.32 -12.93 1.67
N TYR A 151 19.41 -11.75 2.29
CA TYR A 151 18.87 -11.52 3.64
C TYR A 151 17.33 -11.60 3.69
N LEU A 152 16.64 -11.14 2.64
CA LEU A 152 15.17 -11.12 2.58
C LEU A 152 14.55 -12.49 2.26
N MET A 153 15.18 -13.30 1.43
CA MET A 153 14.63 -14.58 0.95
C MET A 153 14.07 -15.53 2.02
N PRO A 154 14.68 -15.72 3.21
CA PRO A 154 14.13 -16.62 4.22
C PRO A 154 13.00 -15.98 5.07
N LYS A 155 12.58 -14.75 4.77
CA LYS A 155 11.67 -13.95 5.61
C LYS A 155 10.29 -13.86 4.99
N THR A 156 9.29 -13.57 5.81
CA THR A 156 7.98 -13.13 5.31
C THR A 156 8.09 -11.67 4.89
N CYS A 157 8.14 -11.41 3.58
CA CYS A 157 8.37 -10.09 3.02
C CYS A 157 7.14 -9.56 2.25
N THR A 158 6.71 -8.35 2.61
CA THR A 158 5.71 -7.58 1.85
C THR A 158 6.37 -6.35 1.22
N LEU A 159 6.23 -6.19 -0.09
CA LEU A 159 6.69 -5.02 -0.84
C LEU A 159 5.50 -4.14 -1.22
N VAL A 160 5.60 -2.83 -0.96
CA VAL A 160 4.57 -1.85 -1.32
C VAL A 160 5.18 -0.82 -2.27
N MET A 161 4.77 -0.88 -3.54
CA MET A 161 5.21 0.02 -4.61
C MET A 161 4.28 1.24 -4.66
N MET A 162 4.70 2.34 -4.03
CA MET A 162 4.01 3.63 -4.06
C MET A 162 4.47 4.46 -5.27
N CYS A 163 4.05 4.02 -6.46
CA CYS A 163 4.43 4.59 -7.76
C CYS A 163 3.21 4.89 -8.62
N CYS A 164 3.39 5.68 -9.68
CA CYS A 164 2.38 5.92 -10.70
C CYS A 164 1.98 4.63 -11.44
N GLY A 165 0.76 4.61 -11.96
CA GLY A 165 0.11 3.43 -12.51
C GLY A 165 0.72 2.87 -13.79
N ALA A 166 1.54 3.64 -14.50
CA ALA A 166 2.26 3.18 -15.69
C ALA A 166 3.08 1.90 -15.42
N LEU A 167 3.65 1.78 -14.22
CA LEU A 167 4.33 0.56 -13.74
C LEU A 167 3.48 -0.72 -13.85
N ILE A 168 2.15 -0.58 -13.78
CA ILE A 168 1.20 -1.68 -13.74
C ILE A 168 0.43 -1.84 -15.05
N HIS A 169 0.17 -0.75 -15.76
CA HIS A 169 -0.55 -0.79 -17.04
C HIS A 169 0.33 -1.25 -18.18
N GLU A 170 1.63 -0.93 -18.12
CA GLU A 170 2.58 -1.36 -19.13
C GLU A 170 3.05 -2.80 -18.89
N LYS A 171 3.01 -3.60 -19.96
CA LYS A 171 3.24 -5.04 -19.89
C LYS A 171 4.67 -5.38 -19.43
N GLU A 172 5.68 -4.73 -20.03
CA GLU A 172 7.09 -5.03 -19.75
C GLU A 172 7.50 -4.67 -18.31
N PRO A 173 7.16 -3.49 -17.76
CA PRO A 173 7.34 -3.17 -16.35
C PRO A 173 6.63 -4.15 -15.41
N PHE A 174 5.38 -4.50 -15.70
CA PHE A 174 4.60 -5.42 -14.87
C PHE A 174 5.21 -6.83 -14.84
N ASP A 175 5.65 -7.34 -15.99
CA ASP A 175 6.30 -8.64 -16.10
C ASP A 175 7.66 -8.64 -15.38
N SER A 176 8.44 -7.57 -15.53
CA SER A 176 9.74 -7.39 -14.86
C SER A 176 9.58 -7.32 -13.34
N LEU A 177 8.58 -6.58 -12.85
CA LEU A 177 8.24 -6.53 -11.42
C LEU A 177 7.83 -7.91 -10.90
N SER A 178 6.99 -8.62 -11.67
CA SER A 178 6.56 -9.98 -11.34
C SER A 178 7.73 -10.98 -11.34
N ALA A 179 8.71 -10.81 -12.23
CA ALA A 179 9.92 -11.62 -12.26
C ALA A 179 10.79 -11.36 -11.03
N PHE A 180 10.97 -10.09 -10.64
CA PHE A 180 11.69 -9.74 -9.42
C PHE A 180 11.04 -10.35 -8.18
N VAL A 181 9.71 -10.24 -8.03
CA VAL A 181 8.97 -10.83 -6.89
C VAL A 181 9.28 -12.32 -6.72
N ARG A 182 9.32 -13.07 -7.83
CA ARG A 182 9.70 -14.50 -7.81
C ARG A 182 11.16 -14.71 -7.44
N ARG A 183 12.09 -13.98 -8.08
CA ARG A 183 13.53 -14.14 -7.84
C ARG A 183 13.94 -13.80 -6.41
N ALA A 184 13.32 -12.78 -5.82
CA ALA A 184 13.60 -12.32 -4.46
C ALA A 184 12.72 -13.01 -3.39
N SER A 185 11.86 -13.97 -3.78
CA SER A 185 10.92 -14.67 -2.90
C SER A 185 10.04 -13.75 -2.06
N ILE A 186 9.56 -12.65 -2.64
CA ILE A 186 8.69 -11.69 -1.95
C ILE A 186 7.27 -12.28 -1.85
N ASN A 187 6.79 -12.53 -0.62
CA ASN A 187 5.49 -13.17 -0.40
C ASN A 187 4.32 -12.35 -0.94
N ASP A 188 4.36 -11.04 -0.72
CA ASP A 188 3.28 -10.14 -1.08
C ASP A 188 3.80 -8.86 -1.74
N LEU A 189 3.20 -8.46 -2.86
CA LEU A 189 3.41 -7.15 -3.45
C LEU A 189 2.09 -6.39 -3.53
N ILE A 190 2.09 -5.13 -3.10
CA ILE A 190 0.98 -4.19 -3.25
C ILE A 190 1.43 -3.06 -4.18
N SER A 191 0.65 -2.77 -5.22
CA SER A 191 0.89 -1.66 -6.13
C SER A 191 -0.41 -0.96 -6.54
N PHE A 192 -0.30 0.16 -7.24
CA PHE A 192 -1.39 1.07 -7.52
C PHE A 192 -1.49 1.36 -9.03
N THR A 193 -2.66 1.81 -9.47
CA THR A 193 -3.00 1.97 -10.90
C THR A 193 -3.33 3.42 -11.28
N ALA A 194 -3.28 4.35 -10.33
CA ALA A 194 -3.53 5.77 -10.62
C ALA A 194 -2.39 6.35 -11.45
N THR A 195 -2.70 6.99 -12.58
CA THR A 195 -1.73 7.69 -13.43
C THR A 195 -0.93 8.71 -12.63
N GLU A 196 -1.60 9.57 -11.86
CA GLU A 196 -0.97 10.54 -10.95
C GLU A 196 -1.08 10.04 -9.51
N PHE A 197 -0.20 9.14 -9.11
CA PHE A 197 -0.31 8.52 -7.79
C PHE A 197 0.11 9.46 -6.65
N HIS A 198 -0.83 9.79 -5.78
CA HIS A 198 -0.60 10.51 -4.52
C HIS A 198 -0.60 9.56 -3.32
N ALA A 199 0.57 9.36 -2.70
CA ALA A 199 0.74 8.46 -1.55
C ALA A 199 -0.11 8.84 -0.33
N ALA A 200 -0.32 10.14 -0.06
CA ALA A 200 -1.14 10.58 1.06
C ALA A 200 -2.60 10.09 0.99
N LEU A 201 -3.12 9.82 -0.21
CA LEU A 201 -4.50 9.35 -0.40
C LEU A 201 -4.69 7.87 -0.06
N ILE A 202 -3.59 7.11 0.13
CA ILE A 202 -3.65 5.70 0.53
C ILE A 202 -3.45 5.49 2.04
N SER A 203 -3.22 6.55 2.83
CA SER A 203 -2.98 6.46 4.27
C SER A 203 -4.03 5.65 5.04
N PRO A 204 -5.35 5.78 4.78
CA PRO A 204 -6.35 4.94 5.46
C PRO A 204 -6.18 3.44 5.19
N PHE A 205 -5.75 3.07 3.98
CA PHE A 205 -5.47 1.69 3.63
C PHE A 205 -4.22 1.17 4.34
N ILE A 206 -3.13 1.95 4.35
CA ILE A 206 -1.87 1.56 5.01
C ILE A 206 -2.04 1.45 6.54
N VAL A 207 -2.84 2.31 7.16
CA VAL A 207 -3.21 2.19 8.59
C VAL A 207 -4.01 0.91 8.85
N ASN A 208 -4.96 0.56 7.98
CA ASN A 208 -5.72 -0.69 8.10
C ASN A 208 -4.83 -1.92 7.89
N PHE A 209 -3.87 -1.85 6.97
CA PHE A 209 -2.85 -2.87 6.74
C PHE A 209 -1.98 -3.08 7.98
N ALA A 210 -1.44 -1.99 8.55
CA ALA A 210 -0.67 -2.06 9.78
C ALA A 210 -1.46 -2.71 10.92
N ASN A 211 -2.71 -2.29 11.13
CA ASN A 211 -3.52 -2.85 12.22
C ASN A 211 -3.91 -4.33 11.97
N ARG A 212 -4.42 -4.67 10.79
CA ARG A 212 -4.95 -6.02 10.53
C ARG A 212 -3.86 -7.04 10.26
N VAL A 213 -2.88 -6.68 9.45
CA VAL A 213 -1.84 -7.62 8.99
C VAL A 213 -0.65 -7.57 9.92
N LEU A 214 -0.19 -6.39 10.29
CA LEU A 214 1.05 -6.26 11.06
C LEU A 214 0.84 -6.51 12.56
N VAL A 215 -0.16 -5.87 13.15
CA VAL A 215 -0.50 -6.01 14.58
C VAL A 215 -1.29 -7.30 14.84
N LYS A 216 -2.36 -7.57 14.09
CA LYS A 216 -3.24 -8.74 14.36
C LYS A 216 -2.85 -10.04 13.65
N GLY A 217 -1.87 -9.99 12.74
CA GLY A 217 -1.38 -11.20 12.06
C GLY A 217 -2.31 -11.82 11.02
N TYR A 218 -3.36 -11.11 10.59
CA TYR A 218 -4.21 -11.68 9.55
C TYR A 218 -3.45 -11.77 8.22
N PRO A 219 -3.61 -12.86 7.45
CA PRO A 219 -3.03 -12.96 6.13
C PRO A 219 -3.51 -11.81 5.22
N LEU A 220 -2.61 -11.26 4.40
CA LEU A 220 -2.88 -10.07 3.60
C LEU A 220 -4.03 -10.30 2.60
N GLY A 221 -3.92 -11.31 1.75
CA GLY A 221 -4.92 -11.60 0.69
C GLY A 221 -6.36 -11.67 1.21
N PRO A 222 -6.67 -12.53 2.20
CA PRO A 222 -7.99 -12.57 2.84
C PRO A 222 -8.42 -11.24 3.49
N SER A 223 -7.47 -10.44 3.97
CA SER A 223 -7.74 -9.14 4.61
C SER A 223 -8.04 -8.02 3.62
N MET A 224 -7.63 -8.14 2.35
CA MET A 224 -7.77 -7.08 1.34
C MET A 224 -9.19 -6.53 1.25
N LYS A 225 -10.20 -7.41 1.15
CA LYS A 225 -11.60 -6.96 1.06
C LYS A 225 -12.03 -6.15 2.29
N ALA A 226 -11.67 -6.59 3.48
CA ALA A 226 -12.04 -5.89 4.71
C ALA A 226 -11.33 -4.53 4.83
N MET A 227 -10.05 -4.45 4.44
CA MET A 227 -9.29 -3.20 4.41
C MET A 227 -9.86 -2.20 3.40
N LEU A 228 -10.19 -2.68 2.20
CA LEU A 228 -10.76 -1.85 1.14
C LEU A 228 -12.17 -1.37 1.47
N THR A 229 -13.00 -2.22 2.09
CA THR A 229 -14.32 -1.80 2.58
C THR A 229 -14.17 -0.71 3.64
N ALA A 230 -13.23 -0.85 4.58
CA ALA A 230 -12.98 0.18 5.59
C ALA A 230 -12.50 1.50 4.98
N ALA A 231 -11.73 1.44 3.89
CA ALA A 231 -11.24 2.62 3.18
C ALA A 231 -12.20 3.16 2.10
N SER A 232 -13.37 2.53 1.89
CA SER A 232 -14.27 2.83 0.78
C SER A 232 -14.90 4.23 0.84
N SER A 233 -15.03 4.80 2.04
CA SER A 233 -15.51 6.17 2.27
C SER A 233 -14.44 7.24 2.09
N THR A 234 -13.20 6.85 1.82
CA THR A 234 -12.05 7.75 1.72
C THR A 234 -11.71 8.10 0.27
N HIS A 235 -10.77 9.03 0.09
CA HIS A 235 -10.29 9.39 -1.24
C HIS A 235 -9.61 8.25 -2.00
N LEU A 236 -9.13 7.20 -1.31
CA LEU A 236 -8.56 6.00 -1.92
C LEU A 236 -9.47 5.45 -3.03
N ALA A 237 -10.76 5.30 -2.72
CA ALA A 237 -11.73 4.69 -3.63
C ALA A 237 -11.87 5.47 -4.94
N ARG A 238 -11.66 6.79 -4.90
CA ARG A 238 -11.70 7.68 -6.07
C ARG A 238 -10.34 7.82 -6.77
N HIS A 239 -9.27 7.47 -6.07
CA HIS A 239 -7.91 7.74 -6.47
C HIS A 239 -7.31 6.62 -7.32
N THR A 240 -7.32 5.38 -6.80
CA THR A 240 -6.58 4.26 -7.40
C THR A 240 -7.32 2.93 -7.25
N ASN A 241 -7.04 1.97 -8.13
CA ASN A 241 -7.23 0.54 -7.80
C ASN A 241 -5.95 0.00 -7.17
N ILE A 242 -6.04 -1.18 -6.54
CA ILE A 242 -4.89 -1.85 -5.93
C ILE A 242 -4.64 -3.17 -6.64
N VAL A 243 -3.40 -3.43 -7.01
CA VAL A 243 -2.95 -4.76 -7.44
C VAL A 243 -2.22 -5.41 -6.28
N HIS A 244 -2.58 -6.66 -6.01
CA HIS A 244 -1.91 -7.52 -5.03
C HIS A 244 -1.34 -8.72 -5.76
N MET A 245 -0.02 -8.93 -5.68
CA MET A 245 0.61 -10.17 -6.09
C MET A 245 0.92 -11.00 -4.84
N ALA A 246 0.55 -12.27 -4.84
CA ALA A 246 0.86 -13.22 -3.79
C ALA A 246 1.75 -14.34 -4.38
N PHE A 247 2.98 -14.43 -3.89
CA PHE A 247 3.93 -15.49 -4.26
C PHE A 247 3.92 -16.59 -3.22
N ASN A 248 3.78 -17.83 -3.69
CA ASN A 248 3.92 -19.01 -2.87
C ASN A 248 5.20 -19.73 -3.30
N SER A 249 6.22 -19.72 -2.44
CA SER A 249 7.54 -20.32 -2.68
C SER A 249 7.46 -21.82 -2.91
N ASP A 250 6.62 -22.51 -2.14
CA ASP A 250 6.52 -23.98 -2.15
C ASP A 250 6.01 -24.51 -3.50
N THR A 251 5.10 -23.75 -4.13
CA THR A 251 4.54 -24.08 -5.44
C THR A 251 5.19 -23.30 -6.58
N SER A 252 6.06 -22.33 -6.26
CA SER A 252 6.60 -21.34 -7.21
C SER A 252 5.51 -20.61 -8.01
N THR A 253 4.31 -20.45 -7.44
CA THR A 253 3.18 -19.78 -8.11
C THR A 253 3.07 -18.31 -7.69
N LEU A 254 2.78 -17.45 -8.66
CA LEU A 254 2.51 -16.03 -8.43
C LEU A 254 1.09 -15.73 -8.92
N ASN A 255 0.21 -15.36 -7.98
CA ASN A 255 -1.15 -14.95 -8.30
C ASN A 255 -1.25 -13.44 -8.22
N SER A 256 -1.85 -12.80 -9.23
CA SER A 256 -2.13 -11.36 -9.21
C SER A 256 -3.64 -11.12 -9.15
N THR A 257 -4.06 -10.24 -8.24
CA THR A 257 -5.46 -9.84 -8.06
C THR A 257 -5.59 -8.33 -8.15
N LEU A 258 -6.45 -7.86 -9.05
CA LEU A 258 -6.84 -6.46 -9.15
C LEU A 258 -8.08 -6.20 -8.30
N TYR A 259 -7.96 -5.31 -7.32
CA TYR A 259 -9.05 -4.82 -6.50
C TYR A 259 -9.53 -3.46 -6.98
N THR A 260 -10.76 -3.44 -7.47
CA THR A 260 -11.34 -2.28 -8.13
C THR A 260 -12.49 -1.69 -7.33
N PHE A 261 -12.44 -0.38 -7.08
CA PHE A 261 -13.57 0.37 -6.52
C PHE A 261 -14.52 0.78 -7.65
N THR A 262 -15.80 0.48 -7.48
CA THR A 262 -16.82 0.86 -8.46
C THR A 262 -17.75 1.91 -7.88
N HIS A 263 -17.99 3.00 -8.61
CA HIS A 263 -18.99 4.01 -8.27
C HIS A 263 -19.75 4.44 -9.53
N PRO A 264 -21.10 4.40 -9.55
CA PRO A 264 -21.89 4.62 -10.77
C PRO A 264 -21.58 5.93 -11.52
N LYS A 265 -21.20 6.99 -10.79
CA LYS A 265 -20.97 8.34 -11.37
C LYS A 265 -19.52 8.79 -11.47
N TRP A 266 -18.60 8.12 -10.77
CA TRP A 266 -17.20 8.59 -10.66
C TRP A 266 -16.21 7.57 -11.18
N ARG A 267 -16.49 6.29 -10.88
CA ARG A 267 -15.65 5.15 -11.24
C ARG A 267 -16.49 3.96 -11.70
N PRO A 268 -17.32 4.13 -12.73
CA PRO A 268 -18.17 3.05 -13.18
C PRO A 268 -17.33 1.86 -13.66
N TRP A 269 -17.61 0.69 -13.08
CA TRP A 269 -16.79 -0.52 -13.25
C TRP A 269 -15.27 -0.30 -13.02
N GLY A 270 -14.89 0.69 -12.22
CA GLY A 270 -13.49 0.99 -11.90
C GLY A 270 -12.83 2.07 -12.75
N ASN A 271 -13.43 2.44 -13.88
CA ASN A 271 -12.86 3.39 -14.82
C ASN A 271 -13.08 4.81 -14.33
N ARG A 272 -12.02 5.59 -14.14
CA ARG A 272 -12.13 6.98 -13.71
C ARG A 272 -12.70 7.81 -14.85
N LEU A 273 -13.83 8.48 -14.61
CA LEU A 273 -14.32 9.50 -15.55
C LEU A 273 -13.49 10.78 -15.40
N PRO A 274 -13.24 11.53 -16.49
CA PRO A 274 -12.58 12.83 -16.40
C PRO A 274 -13.34 13.76 -15.43
N THR A 275 -12.63 14.64 -14.74
CA THR A 275 -13.26 15.56 -13.78
C THR A 275 -14.16 16.60 -14.46
N ALA A 276 -13.88 16.91 -15.73
CA ALA A 276 -14.67 17.79 -16.57
C ALA A 276 -14.87 17.20 -17.98
N CYS A 277 -15.91 17.64 -18.67
CA CYS A 277 -16.14 17.27 -20.06
C CYS A 277 -14.98 17.78 -20.94
N LEU A 278 -14.38 16.89 -21.74
CA LEU A 278 -13.25 17.24 -22.62
C LEU A 278 -13.61 18.24 -23.72
N LYS A 279 -14.89 18.38 -24.08
CA LYS A 279 -15.36 19.34 -25.11
C LYS A 279 -15.75 20.69 -24.53
N CYS A 280 -16.59 20.71 -23.50
CA CYS A 280 -17.19 21.95 -22.98
C CYS A 280 -16.61 22.41 -21.63
N ALA A 281 -15.62 21.70 -21.09
CA ALA A 281 -14.98 21.92 -19.80
C ALA A 281 -15.94 21.95 -18.59
N SER A 282 -17.19 21.51 -18.75
CA SER A 282 -18.16 21.50 -17.66
C SER A 282 -17.73 20.51 -16.57
N PRO A 283 -17.55 20.96 -15.31
CA PRO A 283 -17.12 20.09 -14.23
C PRO A 283 -18.25 19.12 -13.84
N HIS A 284 -17.89 17.86 -13.61
CA HIS A 284 -18.77 16.80 -13.09
C HIS A 284 -20.12 16.63 -13.82
N SER A 285 -20.17 17.00 -15.10
CA SER A 285 -21.41 17.02 -15.88
C SER A 285 -21.76 15.67 -16.52
N TRP A 286 -21.35 14.53 -15.96
CA TRP A 286 -21.60 13.23 -16.61
C TRP A 286 -23.01 12.71 -16.31
N SER A 287 -23.73 12.29 -17.34
CA SER A 287 -25.06 11.66 -17.23
C SER A 287 -25.00 10.36 -16.44
N ASP A 288 -26.17 9.80 -16.15
CA ASP A 288 -26.22 8.42 -15.70
C ASP A 288 -25.77 7.48 -16.84
N VAL A 289 -25.34 6.28 -16.45
CA VAL A 289 -24.74 5.34 -17.40
C VAL A 289 -25.79 4.80 -18.35
N VAL A 290 -25.47 4.81 -19.65
CA VAL A 290 -26.31 4.17 -20.66
C VAL A 290 -25.54 3.02 -21.30
N LYS A 291 -26.13 1.83 -21.33
CA LYS A 291 -25.57 0.70 -22.08
C LYS A 291 -25.76 0.95 -23.57
N VAL A 292 -24.67 0.99 -24.33
CA VAL A 292 -24.66 1.18 -25.79
C VAL A 292 -24.01 -0.06 -26.41
N GLY A 293 -24.84 -1.01 -26.84
CA GLY A 293 -24.37 -2.31 -27.33
C GLY A 293 -23.65 -3.12 -26.23
N SER A 294 -22.38 -3.47 -26.47
CA SER A 294 -21.50 -4.15 -25.52
C SER A 294 -20.70 -3.20 -24.61
N THR A 295 -20.88 -1.89 -24.76
CA THR A 295 -20.14 -0.86 -24.03
C THR A 295 -21.07 -0.05 -23.13
N TYR A 296 -20.48 0.74 -22.24
CA TYR A 296 -21.21 1.67 -21.40
C TYR A 296 -20.77 3.10 -21.71
N GLY A 297 -21.72 3.95 -22.07
CA GLY A 297 -21.48 5.35 -22.42
C GLY A 297 -21.95 6.32 -21.34
N TYR A 298 -21.33 7.51 -21.35
CA TYR A 298 -21.69 8.67 -20.54
C TYR A 298 -21.80 9.88 -21.45
N SER A 299 -22.86 10.66 -21.31
CA SER A 299 -23.03 11.91 -22.03
C SER A 299 -22.76 13.10 -21.13
N CYS A 300 -22.31 14.21 -21.70
CA CYS A 300 -22.29 15.48 -20.99
C CYS A 300 -23.73 15.98 -20.76
N ARG A 301 -24.06 16.41 -19.54
CA ARG A 301 -25.35 17.00 -19.13
C ARG A 301 -25.49 18.48 -19.51
N ARG A 302 -24.42 19.13 -19.97
CA ARG A 302 -24.48 20.55 -20.33
C ARG A 302 -25.27 20.68 -21.62
N ASP A 303 -26.31 21.52 -21.59
CA ASP A 303 -27.11 21.84 -22.77
C ASP A 303 -26.21 22.31 -23.91
N GLY A 304 -26.42 21.74 -25.10
CA GLY A 304 -25.62 22.00 -26.30
C GLY A 304 -24.29 21.23 -26.37
N CYS A 305 -23.99 20.33 -25.44
CA CYS A 305 -22.81 19.45 -25.51
C CYS A 305 -23.21 18.01 -25.87
N ASP A 306 -22.79 17.56 -27.05
CA ASP A 306 -23.02 16.23 -27.63
C ASP A 306 -21.91 15.20 -27.29
N THR A 307 -21.01 15.53 -26.35
CA THR A 307 -19.88 14.64 -26.02
C THR A 307 -20.37 13.37 -25.35
N VAL A 308 -20.01 12.24 -25.96
CA VAL A 308 -20.20 10.89 -25.40
C VAL A 308 -18.82 10.30 -25.09
N THR A 309 -18.57 9.99 -23.83
CA THR A 309 -17.39 9.22 -23.40
C THR A 309 -17.78 7.76 -23.28
N VAL A 310 -17.09 6.88 -24.01
CA VAL A 310 -17.32 5.43 -23.93
C VAL A 310 -16.40 4.83 -22.87
N GLY A 311 -16.98 4.25 -21.82
CA GLY A 311 -16.27 3.37 -20.91
C GLY A 311 -16.05 2.02 -21.59
N ALA A 312 -14.81 1.56 -21.63
CA ALA A 312 -14.44 0.29 -22.22
C ALA A 312 -15.25 -0.87 -21.62
N ALA A 313 -15.56 -1.86 -22.47
CA ALA A 313 -16.07 -3.16 -22.03
C ALA A 313 -15.10 -3.78 -21.01
N LEU A 314 -15.63 -4.55 -20.06
CA LEU A 314 -14.87 -5.34 -19.10
C LEU A 314 -13.75 -6.10 -19.84
N ILE A 315 -12.51 -5.61 -19.77
CA ILE A 315 -11.34 -6.42 -20.10
C ILE A 315 -11.23 -7.43 -18.96
N SER A 316 -11.79 -8.61 -19.18
CA SER A 316 -11.45 -9.78 -18.39
C SER A 316 -9.97 -10.05 -18.63
N TRP A 317 -9.14 -9.78 -17.62
CA TRP A 317 -7.80 -10.36 -17.53
C TRP A 317 -7.94 -11.87 -17.28
N LYS A 318 -8.40 -12.60 -18.30
CA LYS A 318 -8.27 -14.05 -18.41
C LYS A 318 -7.10 -14.30 -19.36
N GLY A 319 -5.89 -14.35 -18.81
CA GLY A 319 -4.72 -14.59 -19.64
C GLY A 319 -3.41 -14.53 -18.87
N LEU A 320 -3.15 -15.54 -18.03
CA LEU A 320 -1.80 -16.05 -17.75
C LEU A 320 -1.85 -17.45 -17.10
N SER A 321 -2.82 -18.28 -17.52
CA SER A 321 -2.89 -19.70 -17.19
C SER A 321 -2.65 -20.56 -18.44
N HIS A 322 -1.59 -20.28 -19.21
CA HIS A 322 -1.07 -21.20 -20.23
C HIS A 322 0.41 -20.93 -20.50
N LEU A 323 1.27 -21.43 -19.62
CA LEU A 323 2.62 -21.88 -19.97
C LEU A 323 2.87 -23.17 -19.18
N ARG A 324 2.31 -24.28 -19.70
CA ARG A 324 2.85 -25.62 -19.46
C ARG A 324 3.82 -25.91 -20.60
N ARG A 325 5.05 -26.26 -20.27
CA ARG A 325 5.68 -27.46 -20.83
C ARG A 325 5.89 -28.41 -19.67
#